data_AF-V5I6Y6-F1
#
_entry.id   AF-V5I6Y6-F1
#
_cell.length_a   1.000
_cell.length_b   1.000
_cell.length_c   1.000
_cell.angle_alpha   90.00
_cell.angle_beta   90.00
_cell.angle_gamma   90.00
#
_symmetry.space_group_name_H-M   'P 1'
#
loop_
_entity.id
_entity.type
_entity.pdbx_description
1 polymer ?
#
loop_
_entity_poly.entity_id
_entity_poly.type
_entity_poly.pdbx_seq_one_letter_code
_entity_poly.pdbx_strand_id
1 'polypeptide(L)'
;FQWQVYGTTSTFYVDDYKIAEKLLNLDRQIQLPNGFRLIIRVHPGSPNVDMNSATKEKMKLVMAKRYSAGNKALDLTKFHADPELQDYFCALFKPIVFLTVVEIIAENIPELEALNLFDNKISVLSFLKKSMKKIPNLKILHMGNNKLREMAQLDSLQGLPIIDLVLNGNPLCDKFKDQASYIRYDSNSPL
;
A
#
# COMPACT_ATOMS: atom_id res chain seq x y z
N PHE A 1 -15.84 -10.99 -2.55
CA PHE A 1 -14.84 -11.66 -3.42
C PHE A 1 -15.13 -11.29 -4.86
N GLN A 2 -14.24 -10.55 -5.51
CA GLN A 2 -14.36 -10.25 -6.93
C GLN A 2 -13.53 -11.27 -7.72
N TRP A 3 -14.16 -11.94 -8.68
CA TRP A 3 -13.50 -12.80 -9.67
C TRP A 3 -13.96 -12.42 -11.07
N GLN A 4 -13.11 -12.65 -12.05
CA GLN A 4 -13.39 -12.39 -13.46
C GLN A 4 -13.43 -13.70 -14.24
N VAL A 5 -14.35 -13.81 -15.18
CA VAL A 5 -14.49 -14.98 -16.05
C VAL A 5 -14.17 -14.56 -17.49
N TYR A 6 -13.20 -15.25 -18.09
CA TYR A 6 -12.81 -15.07 -19.49
C TYR A 6 -12.84 -16.43 -20.18
N GLY A 7 -13.87 -16.67 -20.98
CA GLY A 7 -14.11 -17.97 -21.61
C GLY A 7 -14.26 -19.07 -20.56
N THR A 8 -13.35 -20.05 -20.56
CA THR A 8 -13.31 -21.17 -19.61
C THR A 8 -12.44 -20.92 -18.38
N THR A 9 -11.85 -19.72 -18.25
CA THR A 9 -10.95 -19.38 -17.15
C THR A 9 -11.62 -18.45 -16.15
N SER A 10 -11.47 -18.74 -14.87
CA SER A 10 -11.85 -17.83 -13.77
C SER A 10 -10.59 -17.33 -13.05
N THR A 11 -10.48 -16.03 -12.84
CA THR A 11 -9.33 -15.38 -12.19
C THR A 11 -9.81 -14.63 -10.96
N PHE A 12 -9.11 -14.81 -9.84
CA PHE A 12 -9.31 -14.07 -8.61
C PHE A 12 -7.97 -13.81 -7.92
N TYR A 13 -7.98 -12.96 -6.90
CA TYR A 13 -6.78 -12.59 -6.16
C TYR A 13 -6.90 -13.01 -4.71
N VAL A 14 -5.77 -13.40 -4.14
CA VAL A 14 -5.59 -13.66 -2.71
C VAL A 14 -4.43 -12.80 -2.22
N ASP A 15 -4.51 -12.32 -0.99
CA ASP A 15 -3.55 -11.39 -0.41
C ASP A 15 -2.52 -12.06 0.52
N ASP A 16 -2.58 -13.39 0.63
CA ASP A 16 -1.71 -14.27 1.42
C ASP A 16 -1.02 -15.32 0.54
N TYR A 17 0.30 -15.37 0.64
CA TYR A 17 1.14 -16.33 -0.09
C TYR A 17 0.86 -17.79 0.29
N LYS A 18 0.61 -18.09 1.57
CA LYS A 18 0.28 -19.44 2.04
C LYS A 18 -1.05 -19.92 1.46
N ILE A 19 -2.02 -19.03 1.29
CA ILE A 19 -3.28 -19.35 0.61
C ILE A 19 -3.00 -19.66 -0.86
N ALA A 20 -2.20 -18.82 -1.52
CA ALA A 20 -1.82 -19.01 -2.92
C ALA A 20 -1.08 -20.35 -3.14
N GLU A 21 -0.16 -20.71 -2.25
CA GLU A 21 0.56 -22.00 -2.29
C GLU A 21 -0.37 -23.20 -2.10
N LYS A 22 -1.30 -23.13 -1.14
CA LYS A 22 -2.33 -24.17 -0.95
C LYS A 22 -3.19 -24.36 -2.20
N LEU A 23 -3.57 -23.27 -2.86
CA LEU A 23 -4.32 -23.33 -4.13
C LEU A 23 -3.49 -23.98 -5.24
N LEU A 24 -2.21 -23.65 -5.35
CA LEU A 24 -1.31 -24.25 -6.34
C LEU A 24 -1.18 -25.76 -6.14
N ASN A 25 -1.12 -26.24 -4.89
CA ASN A 25 -1.04 -27.66 -4.57
C ASN A 25 -2.31 -28.46 -4.95
N LEU A 26 -3.43 -27.78 -5.23
CA LEU A 26 -4.65 -28.40 -5.73
C LEU A 26 -4.66 -28.55 -7.27
N ASP A 27 -3.61 -28.09 -7.98
CA ASP A 27 -3.52 -28.24 -9.44
C ASP A 27 -3.70 -29.69 -9.85
N ARG A 28 -4.67 -29.92 -10.74
CA ARG A 28 -5.05 -31.24 -11.27
C ARG A 28 -5.47 -32.27 -10.22
N GLN A 29 -5.82 -31.86 -8.99
CA GLN A 29 -6.36 -32.75 -7.95
C GLN A 29 -7.88 -32.88 -8.03
N ILE A 30 -8.56 -31.92 -8.66
CA ILE A 30 -10.03 -31.89 -8.75
C ILE A 30 -10.48 -32.36 -10.13
N GLN A 31 -11.29 -33.41 -10.20
CA GLN A 31 -11.90 -33.89 -11.44
C GLN A 31 -13.21 -33.15 -11.72
N LEU A 32 -13.37 -32.66 -12.95
CA LEU A 32 -14.56 -31.98 -13.44
C LEU A 32 -15.57 -33.00 -14.04
N PRO A 33 -16.86 -32.64 -14.16
CA PRO A 33 -17.90 -33.54 -14.70
C PRO A 33 -17.62 -34.06 -16.13
N ASN A 34 -16.83 -33.32 -16.91
CA ASN A 34 -16.42 -33.71 -18.27
C ASN A 34 -15.22 -34.68 -18.29
N GLY A 35 -14.79 -35.18 -17.14
CA GLY A 35 -13.67 -36.12 -17.00
C GLY A 35 -12.28 -35.48 -16.96
N PHE A 36 -12.16 -34.20 -17.32
CA PHE A 36 -10.89 -33.45 -17.24
C PHE A 36 -10.58 -33.02 -15.79
N ARG A 37 -9.32 -32.69 -15.52
CA ARG A 37 -8.88 -32.18 -14.22
C ARG A 37 -8.78 -30.65 -14.25
N LEU A 38 -9.25 -29.99 -13.19
CA LEU A 38 -9.14 -28.54 -13.04
C LEU A 38 -7.66 -28.12 -13.03
N ILE A 39 -7.33 -27.13 -13.86
CA ILE A 39 -5.99 -26.53 -13.89
C ILE A 39 -6.01 -25.29 -13.01
N ILE A 40 -5.10 -25.23 -12.04
CA ILE A 40 -4.92 -24.08 -11.15
C ILE A 40 -3.53 -23.50 -11.43
N ARG A 41 -3.52 -22.21 -11.78
CA ARG A 41 -2.28 -21.46 -11.96
C ARG A 41 -2.23 -20.31 -10.98
N VAL A 42 -1.06 -20.12 -10.38
CA VAL A 42 -0.80 -19.03 -9.44
C VAL A 42 0.32 -18.18 -10.01
N HIS A 43 0.06 -16.89 -10.12
CA HIS A 43 1.02 -15.90 -10.60
C HIS A 43 1.04 -14.71 -9.65
N PRO A 44 2.22 -14.14 -9.35
CA PRO A 44 2.31 -12.88 -8.63
C PRO A 44 1.57 -11.78 -9.42
N GLY A 45 0.70 -11.03 -8.74
CA GLY A 45 -0.07 -9.98 -9.38
C GLY A 45 -1.04 -9.31 -8.42
N SER A 46 -1.70 -8.27 -8.93
CA SER A 46 -2.78 -7.58 -8.22
C SER A 46 -3.79 -7.05 -9.25
N PRO A 47 -5.07 -6.88 -8.87
CA PRO A 47 -6.09 -6.37 -9.78
C PRO A 47 -5.67 -5.05 -10.43
N ASN A 48 -6.19 -4.82 -11.63
CA ASN A 48 -6.28 -3.47 -12.16
C ASN A 48 -7.33 -2.71 -11.35
N VAL A 49 -7.01 -1.47 -11.00
CA VAL A 49 -7.89 -0.62 -10.22
C VAL A 49 -8.52 0.38 -11.16
N ASP A 50 -9.84 0.30 -11.29
CA ASP A 50 -10.60 1.37 -11.92
C ASP A 50 -11.04 2.36 -10.85
N MET A 51 -10.49 3.57 -10.91
CA MET A 51 -10.75 4.62 -9.93
C MET A 51 -11.90 5.50 -10.43
N ASN A 52 -13.13 5.03 -10.21
CA ASN A 52 -14.33 5.78 -10.53
C ASN A 52 -14.76 6.70 -9.37
N SER A 53 -15.76 7.56 -9.65
CA SER A 53 -16.29 8.52 -8.68
C SER A 53 -16.87 7.86 -7.42
N ALA A 54 -17.50 6.69 -7.53
CA ALA A 54 -18.08 5.99 -6.39
C ALA A 54 -16.98 5.44 -5.45
N THR A 55 -15.90 4.89 -6.01
CA THR A 55 -14.73 4.45 -5.24
C THR A 55 -14.06 5.64 -4.54
N LYS A 56 -13.84 6.75 -5.27
CA LYS A 56 -13.25 7.98 -4.68
C LYS A 56 -14.11 8.52 -3.54
N GLU A 57 -15.43 8.55 -3.69
CA GLU A 57 -16.34 9.01 -2.64
C GLU A 57 -16.31 8.08 -1.42
N LYS A 58 -16.28 6.76 -1.63
CA LYS A 58 -16.17 5.81 -0.51
C LYS A 58 -14.85 5.94 0.24
N MET A 59 -13.73 6.09 -0.47
CA MET A 59 -12.43 6.37 0.13
C MET A 59 -12.48 7.66 0.95
N LYS A 60 -13.07 8.73 0.43
CA LYS A 60 -13.23 10.01 1.13
C LYS A 60 -13.99 9.87 2.44
N LEU A 61 -15.10 9.14 2.46
CA LEU A 61 -15.89 8.90 3.68
C LEU A 61 -15.10 8.15 4.75
N VAL A 62 -14.33 7.12 4.35
CA VAL A 62 -13.48 6.36 5.28
C VAL A 62 -12.32 7.22 5.79
N MET A 63 -11.68 8.00 4.92
CA MET A 63 -10.63 8.93 5.30
C MET A 63 -11.13 9.98 6.30
N ALA A 64 -12.34 10.52 6.10
CA ALA A 64 -12.95 11.48 7.02
C ALA A 64 -13.15 10.87 8.43
N LYS A 65 -13.57 9.60 8.53
CA LYS A 65 -13.72 8.89 9.81
C LYS A 65 -12.40 8.66 10.53
N ARG A 66 -11.31 8.53 9.77
CA ARG A 66 -9.95 8.28 10.29
C ARG A 66 -9.12 9.55 10.46
N TYR A 67 -9.70 10.71 10.15
CA TYR A 67 -9.06 12.01 10.33
C TYR A 67 -9.30 12.55 11.74
N SER A 68 -8.23 12.99 12.39
CA SER A 68 -8.27 13.70 13.66
C SER A 68 -7.97 15.18 13.42
N ALA A 69 -9.02 16.01 13.44
CA ALA A 69 -8.90 17.45 13.19
C ALA A 69 -8.03 18.17 14.24
N GLY A 70 -8.09 17.75 15.51
CA GLY A 70 -7.30 18.36 16.58
C GLY A 70 -5.79 18.23 16.37
N ASN A 71 -5.35 17.13 15.77
CA ASN A 71 -3.94 16.86 15.48
C ASN A 71 -3.58 17.09 14.01
N LYS A 72 -4.56 17.46 13.16
CA LYS A 72 -4.45 17.47 11.69
C LYS A 72 -3.77 16.20 11.16
N ALA A 73 -4.23 15.06 11.67
CA ALA A 73 -3.61 13.77 11.47
C ALA A 73 -4.57 12.80 10.79
N LEU A 74 -4.10 12.11 9.76
CA LEU A 74 -4.88 11.11 9.03
C LEU A 74 -4.26 9.73 9.20
N ASP A 75 -5.02 8.79 9.76
CA ASP A 75 -4.58 7.42 9.93
C ASP A 75 -5.07 6.52 8.77
N LEU A 76 -4.16 6.05 7.93
CA LEU A 76 -4.44 5.09 6.87
C LEU A 76 -3.81 3.72 7.15
N THR A 77 -3.56 3.39 8.42
CA THR A 77 -3.05 2.07 8.81
C THR A 77 -3.94 0.99 8.22
N LYS A 78 -3.31 0.06 7.48
CA LYS A 78 -3.97 -1.10 6.84
C LYS A 78 -5.25 -0.70 6.08
N PHE A 79 -5.20 0.36 5.29
CA PHE A 79 -6.37 1.01 4.70
C PHE A 79 -7.26 0.04 3.91
N HIS A 80 -6.65 -0.81 3.08
CA HIS A 80 -7.36 -1.83 2.29
C HIS A 80 -8.19 -2.83 3.11
N ALA A 81 -7.93 -2.97 4.41
CA ALA A 81 -8.65 -3.89 5.30
C ALA A 81 -9.80 -3.21 6.07
N ASP A 82 -10.07 -1.93 5.83
CA ASP A 82 -11.24 -1.27 6.42
C ASP A 82 -12.53 -2.04 6.06
N PRO A 83 -13.42 -2.34 7.02
CA PRO A 83 -14.68 -3.03 6.75
C PRO A 83 -15.56 -2.33 5.69
N GLU A 84 -15.46 -1.01 5.57
CA GLU A 84 -16.21 -0.23 4.60
C GLU A 84 -15.58 -0.24 3.19
N LEU A 85 -14.36 -0.77 3.05
CA LEU A 85 -13.65 -0.88 1.77
C LEU A 85 -13.58 -2.31 1.24
N GLN A 86 -14.27 -3.28 1.86
CA GLN A 86 -14.18 -4.70 1.49
C GLN A 86 -14.54 -5.01 0.03
N ASP A 87 -15.42 -4.21 -0.57
CA ASP A 87 -15.83 -4.35 -1.98
C ASP A 87 -14.96 -3.53 -2.95
N TYR A 88 -13.97 -2.80 -2.44
CA TYR A 88 -13.12 -1.89 -3.19
C TYR A 88 -11.64 -2.27 -3.06
N PHE A 89 -10.93 -2.29 -4.19
CA PHE A 89 -9.48 -2.50 -4.15
C PHE A 89 -8.74 -1.21 -3.78
N CYS A 90 -8.66 -0.91 -2.49
CA CYS A 90 -8.04 0.31 -1.95
C CYS A 90 -6.62 0.05 -1.38
N ALA A 91 -5.82 -0.74 -2.07
CA ALA A 91 -4.44 -1.02 -1.67
C ALA A 91 -3.50 0.16 -1.99
N LEU A 92 -2.93 0.79 -0.96
CA LEU A 92 -2.08 1.98 -1.11
C LEU A 92 -0.73 1.72 -1.79
N PHE A 93 -0.32 0.45 -1.95
CA PHE A 93 0.85 0.11 -2.77
C PHE A 93 0.61 0.33 -4.28
N LYS A 94 -0.66 0.49 -4.72
CA LYS A 94 -0.98 0.87 -6.10
C LYS A 94 -0.85 2.39 -6.26
N PRO A 95 -0.05 2.89 -7.21
CA PRO A 95 0.13 4.32 -7.42
C PRO A 95 -1.19 5.07 -7.64
N ILE A 96 -2.11 4.54 -8.44
CA ILE A 96 -3.41 5.19 -8.71
C ILE A 96 -4.22 5.41 -7.42
N VAL A 97 -4.26 4.42 -6.52
CA VAL A 97 -4.99 4.53 -5.25
C VAL A 97 -4.34 5.58 -4.35
N PHE A 98 -3.02 5.55 -4.23
CA PHE A 98 -2.30 6.51 -3.40
C PHE A 98 -2.45 7.95 -3.93
N LEU A 99 -2.37 8.14 -5.25
CA LEU A 99 -2.58 9.46 -5.86
C LEU A 99 -3.98 10.00 -5.57
N THR A 100 -5.01 9.14 -5.60
CA THR A 100 -6.37 9.51 -5.22
C THR A 100 -6.47 9.91 -3.75
N VAL A 101 -5.79 9.21 -2.84
CA VAL A 101 -5.71 9.61 -1.42
C VAL A 101 -5.13 11.03 -1.30
N VAL A 102 -4.02 11.30 -1.99
CA VAL A 102 -3.38 12.63 -1.96
C VAL A 102 -4.30 13.71 -2.53
N GLU A 103 -5.05 13.41 -3.59
CA GLU A 103 -6.05 14.33 -4.15
C GLU A 103 -7.17 14.62 -3.14
N ILE A 104 -7.71 13.60 -2.49
CA ILE A 104 -8.73 13.78 -1.45
C ILE A 104 -8.18 14.65 -0.30
N ILE A 105 -6.94 14.42 0.14
CA ILE A 105 -6.30 15.25 1.19
C ILE A 105 -6.21 16.70 0.71
N ALA A 106 -5.66 16.94 -0.48
CA ALA A 106 -5.47 18.29 -1.01
C ALA A 106 -6.80 19.06 -1.21
N GLU A 107 -7.87 18.34 -1.58
CA GLU A 107 -9.20 18.93 -1.80
C GLU A 107 -9.96 19.23 -0.51
N ASN A 108 -9.73 18.49 0.59
CA ASN A 108 -10.60 18.52 1.77
C ASN A 108 -9.91 18.92 3.08
N ILE A 109 -8.61 18.63 3.21
CA ILE A 109 -7.80 18.86 4.43
C ILE A 109 -6.36 19.28 4.04
N PRO A 110 -6.17 20.37 3.26
CA PRO A 110 -4.85 20.81 2.80
C PRO A 110 -3.89 21.21 3.93
N GLU A 111 -4.40 21.43 5.14
CA GLU A 111 -3.65 21.71 6.35
C GLU A 111 -3.06 20.47 7.04
N LEU A 112 -3.26 19.26 6.50
CA LEU A 112 -2.75 18.01 7.07
C LEU A 112 -1.27 18.10 7.47
N GLU A 113 -0.96 17.77 8.72
CA GLU A 113 0.42 17.81 9.25
C GLU A 113 0.99 16.40 9.50
N ALA A 114 0.13 15.39 9.72
CA ALA A 114 0.56 14.03 10.02
C ALA A 114 -0.17 12.96 9.19
N LEU A 115 0.59 12.05 8.58
CA LEU A 115 0.05 10.95 7.77
C LEU A 115 0.63 9.61 8.24
N ASN A 116 -0.25 8.69 8.63
CA ASN A 116 0.13 7.33 8.99
C ASN A 116 -0.22 6.34 7.87
N LEU A 117 0.77 5.63 7.36
CA LEU A 117 0.72 4.64 6.27
C LEU A 117 1.15 3.24 6.73
N PHE A 118 1.08 2.93 8.03
CA PHE A 118 1.46 1.62 8.55
C PHE A 118 0.73 0.44 7.87
N ASP A 119 1.44 -0.67 7.69
CA ASP A 119 0.86 -1.96 7.22
C ASP A 119 0.08 -1.86 5.89
N ASN A 120 0.64 -1.15 4.91
CA ASN A 120 0.03 -0.96 3.59
C ASN A 120 0.79 -1.67 2.45
N LYS A 121 1.75 -2.52 2.80
CA LYS A 121 2.57 -3.31 1.86
C LYS A 121 3.29 -2.45 0.79
N ILE A 122 3.57 -1.17 1.08
CA ILE A 122 4.22 -0.22 0.15
C ILE A 122 5.68 -0.64 -0.05
N SER A 123 6.08 -0.85 -1.30
CA SER A 123 7.45 -1.27 -1.67
C SER A 123 8.16 -0.30 -2.61
N VAL A 124 7.48 0.74 -3.09
CA VAL A 124 8.01 1.72 -4.06
C VAL A 124 7.54 3.11 -3.64
N LEU A 125 8.45 4.08 -3.63
CA LEU A 125 8.16 5.47 -3.22
C LEU A 125 8.26 6.48 -4.38
N SER A 126 8.58 6.05 -5.59
CA SER A 126 8.87 6.95 -6.72
C SER A 126 7.68 7.87 -7.08
N PHE A 127 6.45 7.45 -6.80
CA PHE A 127 5.25 8.27 -7.00
C PHE A 127 5.07 9.36 -5.92
N LEU A 128 5.66 9.19 -4.72
CA LEU A 128 5.51 10.14 -3.61
C LEU A 128 6.11 11.51 -3.93
N LYS A 129 7.30 11.55 -4.52
CA LYS A 129 8.06 12.80 -4.70
C LYS A 129 7.25 13.90 -5.41
N LYS A 130 6.44 13.51 -6.41
CA LYS A 130 5.57 14.45 -7.13
C LYS A 130 4.26 14.70 -6.40
N SER A 131 3.66 13.68 -5.81
CA SER A 131 2.35 13.80 -5.17
C SER A 131 2.40 14.59 -3.88
N MET A 132 3.46 14.45 -3.07
CA MET A 132 3.59 15.13 -1.77
C MET A 132 3.65 16.65 -1.90
N LYS A 133 3.97 17.21 -3.08
CA LYS A 133 3.86 18.65 -3.34
C LYS A 133 2.43 19.20 -3.17
N LYS A 134 1.42 18.34 -3.31
CA LYS A 134 0.01 18.71 -3.09
C LYS A 134 -0.36 18.82 -1.60
N ILE A 135 0.51 18.36 -0.70
CA ILE A 135 0.30 18.38 0.76
C ILE A 135 1.49 19.05 1.47
N PRO A 136 1.71 20.36 1.22
CA PRO A 136 2.95 21.05 1.61
C PRO A 136 3.17 21.17 3.12
N ASN A 137 2.12 20.98 3.93
CA ASN A 137 2.17 21.12 5.38
C ASN A 137 2.55 19.83 6.12
N LEU A 138 2.74 18.72 5.39
CA LEU A 138 3.05 17.42 5.99
C LEU A 138 4.42 17.45 6.68
N LYS A 139 4.44 17.15 7.98
CA LYS A 139 5.62 17.14 8.85
C LYS A 139 5.92 15.76 9.42
N ILE A 140 4.88 14.96 9.65
CA ILE A 140 4.98 13.63 10.27
C ILE A 140 4.54 12.59 9.25
N LEU A 141 5.40 11.62 8.95
CA LEU A 141 5.13 10.54 8.01
C LEU A 141 5.51 9.19 8.61
N HIS A 142 4.52 8.37 8.92
CA HIS A 142 4.74 7.05 9.50
C HIS A 142 4.54 5.97 8.43
N MET A 143 5.58 5.18 8.14
CA MET A 143 5.56 4.14 7.09
C MET A 143 6.07 2.77 7.57
N GLY A 144 6.00 2.49 8.86
CA GLY A 144 6.35 1.20 9.45
C GLY A 144 5.53 0.02 8.92
N ASN A 145 6.07 -1.19 9.07
CA ASN A 145 5.47 -2.45 8.60
C ASN A 145 5.09 -2.46 7.10
N ASN A 146 5.85 -1.74 6.27
CA ASN A 146 5.71 -1.79 4.82
C ASN A 146 6.75 -2.75 4.21
N LYS A 147 7.08 -2.60 2.93
CA LYS A 147 7.96 -3.51 2.17
C LYS A 147 9.12 -2.75 1.51
N LEU A 148 9.60 -1.68 2.16
CA LEU A 148 10.77 -0.92 1.72
C LEU A 148 12.03 -1.71 2.01
N ARG A 149 12.86 -1.93 0.99
CA ARG A 149 14.03 -2.84 1.05
C ARG A 149 15.35 -2.10 1.00
N GLU A 150 15.39 -0.94 0.36
CA GLU A 150 16.62 -0.19 0.10
C GLU A 150 16.51 1.24 0.63
N MET A 151 17.59 1.74 1.22
CA MET A 151 17.67 3.13 1.70
C MET A 151 17.53 4.15 0.57
N ALA A 152 18.05 3.85 -0.63
CA ALA A 152 17.93 4.71 -1.81
C ALA A 152 16.47 5.02 -2.20
N GLN A 153 15.49 4.23 -1.73
CA GLN A 153 14.08 4.53 -1.95
C GLN A 153 13.65 5.81 -1.23
N LEU A 154 14.31 6.17 -0.13
CA LEU A 154 14.05 7.35 0.69
C LEU A 154 14.48 8.65 0.00
N ASP A 155 15.28 8.60 -1.07
CA ASP A 155 15.58 9.76 -1.92
C ASP A 155 14.31 10.40 -2.51
N SER A 156 13.21 9.64 -2.56
CA SER A 156 11.88 10.14 -2.95
C SER A 156 11.27 11.09 -1.92
N LEU A 157 11.74 11.06 -0.67
CA LEU A 157 11.31 11.92 0.43
C LEU A 157 12.22 13.17 0.59
N GLN A 158 13.37 13.19 -0.09
CA GLN A 158 14.32 14.30 0.00
C GLN A 158 13.67 15.62 -0.44
N GLY A 159 13.86 16.66 0.37
CA GLY A 159 13.31 18.01 0.13
C GLY A 159 11.86 18.18 0.60
N LEU A 160 11.24 17.16 1.19
CA LEU A 160 9.98 17.31 1.91
C LEU A 160 10.24 17.82 3.34
N PRO A 161 9.35 18.62 3.93
CA PRO A 161 9.52 19.17 5.27
C PRO A 161 9.19 18.16 6.39
N ILE A 162 9.60 16.90 6.21
CA ILE A 162 9.36 15.82 7.18
C ILE A 162 10.37 15.94 8.33
N ILE A 163 9.85 16.07 9.55
CA ILE A 163 10.63 16.15 10.79
C ILE A 163 10.48 14.91 11.66
N ASP A 164 9.44 14.10 11.43
CA ASP A 164 9.21 12.83 12.12
C ASP A 164 8.89 11.74 11.08
N LEU A 165 9.71 10.69 11.06
CA LEU A 165 9.66 9.58 10.11
C LEU A 165 9.84 8.26 10.84
N VAL A 166 8.86 7.36 10.70
CA VAL A 166 8.93 6.00 11.27
C VAL A 166 8.97 4.96 10.16
N LEU A 167 10.01 4.13 10.14
CA LEU A 167 10.21 3.07 9.14
C LEU A 167 10.30 1.65 9.74
N ASN A 168 10.14 1.51 11.06
CA ASN A 168 10.30 0.23 11.76
C ASN A 168 9.47 -0.89 11.12
N GLY A 169 10.04 -2.10 11.03
CA GLY A 169 9.38 -3.26 10.41
C GLY A 169 9.40 -3.27 8.87
N ASN A 170 10.15 -2.36 8.23
CA ASN A 170 10.52 -2.50 6.83
C ASN A 170 11.84 -3.29 6.69
N PRO A 171 11.98 -4.14 5.65
CA PRO A 171 13.21 -4.91 5.42
C PRO A 171 14.51 -4.10 5.33
N LEU A 172 14.46 -2.81 4.97
CA LEU A 172 15.64 -1.94 4.99
C LEU A 172 16.26 -1.82 6.40
N CYS A 173 15.45 -1.92 7.46
CA CYS A 173 15.93 -1.78 8.84
C CYS A 173 16.82 -2.96 9.25
N ASP A 174 16.58 -4.15 8.68
CA ASP A 174 17.31 -5.38 8.99
C ASP A 174 18.77 -5.35 8.49
N LYS A 175 19.12 -4.35 7.67
CA LYS A 175 20.48 -4.16 7.14
C LYS A 175 21.42 -3.47 8.12
N PHE A 176 20.89 -2.94 9.23
CA PHE A 176 21.65 -2.20 10.21
C PHE A 176 21.84 -3.02 11.48
N LYS A 177 23.06 -3.02 12.02
CA LYS A 177 23.39 -3.76 13.25
C LYS A 177 22.84 -3.08 14.50
N ASP A 178 22.73 -1.77 14.48
CA ASP A 178 22.26 -0.96 15.59
C ASP A 178 21.57 0.33 15.10
N GLN A 179 20.87 0.99 16.02
CA GLN A 179 20.11 2.20 15.75
C GLN A 179 21.01 3.38 15.36
N ALA A 180 22.25 3.45 15.85
CA ALA A 180 23.14 4.56 15.55
C ALA A 180 23.62 4.51 14.10
N SER A 181 23.97 3.33 13.58
CA SER A 181 24.27 3.12 12.16
C SER A 181 23.07 3.44 11.26
N TYR A 182 21.85 3.11 11.71
CA TYR A 182 20.62 3.42 10.99
C TYR A 182 20.36 4.94 10.90
N ILE A 183 20.51 5.67 12.01
CA ILE A 183 20.30 7.14 12.04
C ILE A 183 21.37 7.90 11.26
N ARG A 184 22.62 7.41 11.30
CA ARG A 184 23.77 8.08 10.66
C ARG A 184 23.96 7.72 9.19
N TYR A 185 23.10 6.88 8.62
CA TYR A 185 23.25 6.43 7.24
C TYR A 185 23.24 7.62 6.27
N ASP A 186 24.33 7.77 5.52
CA ASP A 186 24.46 8.68 4.39
C ASP A 186 24.75 7.81 3.16
N SER A 187 23.99 7.99 2.08
CA SER A 187 24.17 7.25 0.83
C SER A 187 25.53 7.47 0.17
N ASN A 188 26.29 8.47 0.62
CA ASN A 188 27.66 8.75 0.16
C ASN A 188 28.76 8.16 1.08
N SER A 189 28.42 7.48 2.17
CA SER A 189 29.39 6.87 3.09
C SER A 189 29.37 5.34 2.98
N PRO A 190 30.52 4.64 2.83
CA PRO A 190 30.54 3.19 2.80
C PRO A 190 30.18 2.60 4.17
N LEU A 191 29.38 1.53 4.13
CA LEU A 191 29.02 0.68 5.29
C LEU A 191 30.25 -0.06 5.85
#